data_AF-V4Q556-F1
#
_entry.id   AF-V4Q556-F1
#
_cell.length_a   1.000
_cell.length_b   1.000
_cell.length_c   1.000
_cell.angle_alpha   90.00
_cell.angle_beta   90.00
_cell.angle_gamma   90.00
#
_symmetry.space_group_name_H-M   'P 1'
#
loop_
_entity.id
_entity.type
_entity.pdbx_description
1 polymer ?
#
loop_
_entity_poly.entity_id
_entity_poly.type
_entity_poly.pdbx_seq_one_letter_code
_entity_poly.pdbx_strand_id
1 'polypeptide(L)'
;MSFTPLLRRLSLLLACMEWVGAPALAQTACPPGQQPICLSGSCLCVPGSASDTQAVYDRVQRMAALALQNWIQQSRDRLMAGGVQPMPLHIRSQLEPFFDLAVLESANYRVGDEVALNAGNTLLRNPDVNAVTLIDVIVFRHASDAQDNVALWAHELKHVEQYLDWGVAEFARRYTLDHRAVEQPAYALELEVEKALDAQR
;
A
#
# COMPACT_ATOMS: atom_id res chain seq x y z
N MET A 1 8.50 -80.51 -72.46
CA MET A 1 9.30 -79.70 -73.41
C MET A 1 9.22 -78.25 -72.98
N SER A 2 10.35 -77.53 -73.08
CA SER A 2 10.49 -76.07 -73.14
C SER A 2 10.92 -75.30 -71.87
N PHE A 3 12.25 -75.08 -71.84
CA PHE A 3 13.02 -73.86 -71.52
C PHE A 3 13.18 -73.34 -70.07
N THR A 4 14.39 -73.57 -69.53
CA THR A 4 15.20 -72.71 -68.63
C THR A 4 15.60 -71.36 -69.31
N PRO A 5 16.38 -70.41 -68.70
CA PRO A 5 16.59 -69.94 -67.32
C PRO A 5 16.64 -68.38 -67.19
N LEU A 6 17.07 -67.88 -66.02
CA LEU A 6 17.96 -66.72 -65.81
C LEU A 6 17.41 -65.28 -65.63
N LEU A 7 17.69 -64.75 -64.42
CA LEU A 7 18.06 -63.37 -64.00
C LEU A 7 17.64 -62.15 -64.85
N ARG A 8 17.24 -61.05 -64.17
CA ARG A 8 18.11 -59.88 -63.85
C ARG A 8 17.33 -58.55 -63.75
N ARG A 9 17.42 -57.92 -62.56
CA ARG A 9 17.24 -56.45 -62.27
C ARG A 9 15.78 -55.94 -62.39
N LEU A 10 15.25 -55.06 -61.56
CA LEU A 10 15.83 -53.89 -60.89
C LEU A 10 14.93 -53.52 -59.69
N SER A 11 15.57 -53.02 -58.63
CA SER A 11 15.08 -52.36 -57.42
C SER A 11 13.72 -51.65 -57.50
N LEU A 12 12.87 -51.78 -56.47
CA LEU A 12 12.10 -50.67 -55.86
C LEU A 12 11.34 -51.14 -54.59
N LEU A 13 11.76 -50.57 -53.45
CA LEU A 13 10.96 -50.14 -52.28
C LEU A 13 10.20 -51.24 -51.50
N LEU A 14 10.76 -51.82 -50.44
CA LEU A 14 10.78 -51.27 -49.08
C LEU A 14 9.76 -50.16 -48.79
N ALA A 15 8.64 -50.55 -48.17
CA ALA A 15 7.89 -49.71 -47.24
C ALA A 15 7.31 -50.62 -46.16
N CYS A 16 8.18 -51.05 -45.24
CA CYS A 16 7.76 -51.64 -43.97
C CYS A 16 7.03 -50.58 -43.15
N MET A 17 5.93 -51.00 -42.54
CA MET A 17 5.20 -50.37 -41.45
C MET A 17 6.01 -49.36 -40.63
N GLU A 18 5.75 -48.07 -40.83
CA GLU A 18 5.99 -47.04 -39.83
C GLU A 18 4.65 -46.57 -39.29
N TRP A 19 4.13 -47.30 -38.29
CA TRP A 19 3.23 -46.72 -37.31
C TRP A 19 4.08 -45.82 -36.41
N VAL A 20 4.40 -44.63 -36.91
CA VAL A 20 4.97 -43.57 -36.09
C VAL A 20 3.85 -43.16 -35.13
N GLY A 21 3.98 -43.55 -33.87
CA GLY A 21 3.17 -43.01 -32.80
C GLY A 21 3.24 -41.49 -32.89
N ALA A 22 2.09 -40.85 -33.05
CA ALA A 22 2.00 -39.42 -32.94
C ALA A 22 2.67 -39.02 -31.62
N PRO A 23 3.60 -38.05 -31.60
CA PRO A 23 4.03 -37.52 -30.33
C PRO A 23 2.76 -36.97 -29.69
N ALA A 24 2.38 -37.54 -28.54
CA ALA A 24 1.49 -36.86 -27.65
C ALA A 24 2.21 -35.57 -27.26
N LEU A 25 2.01 -34.50 -28.03
CA LEU A 25 2.26 -33.16 -27.56
C LEU A 25 1.39 -33.06 -26.32
N ALA A 26 2.03 -33.18 -25.15
CA ALA A 26 1.43 -32.87 -23.88
C ALA A 26 0.73 -31.53 -24.08
N GLN A 27 -0.60 -31.54 -23.98
CA GLN A 27 -1.42 -30.36 -24.19
C GLN A 27 -1.04 -29.37 -23.09
N THR A 28 -0.10 -28.46 -23.36
CA THR A 28 0.27 -27.34 -22.49
C THR A 28 -0.78 -26.22 -22.55
N ALA A 29 -1.99 -26.53 -23.01
CA ALA A 29 -3.10 -25.59 -23.09
C ALA A 29 -3.83 -25.60 -21.75
N CYS A 30 -3.42 -24.71 -20.84
CA CYS A 30 -4.18 -24.45 -19.64
C CYS A 30 -5.57 -23.88 -19.99
N PRO A 31 -6.60 -24.10 -19.15
CA PRO A 31 -7.92 -23.50 -19.34
C PRO A 31 -7.85 -21.98 -19.52
N PRO A 32 -8.82 -21.35 -20.21
CA PRO A 32 -8.88 -19.90 -20.34
C PRO A 32 -8.74 -19.21 -18.97
N GLY A 33 -7.80 -18.26 -18.86
CA GLY A 33 -7.48 -17.58 -17.60
C GLY A 33 -6.41 -18.26 -16.74
N GLN A 34 -5.79 -19.35 -17.20
CA GLN A 34 -4.67 -20.01 -16.54
C GLN A 34 -3.42 -19.99 -17.43
N GLN A 35 -2.24 -20.00 -16.80
CA GLN A 35 -0.95 -20.10 -17.47
C GLN A 35 -0.14 -21.29 -16.92
N PRO A 36 0.62 -21.99 -17.79
CA PRO A 36 1.47 -23.09 -17.36
C PRO A 36 2.74 -22.56 -16.68
N ILE A 37 3.05 -23.05 -15.49
CA ILE A 37 4.34 -22.88 -14.83
C ILE A 37 5.05 -24.23 -14.83
N CYS A 38 6.18 -24.31 -15.52
CA CYS A 38 6.94 -25.55 -15.68
C CYS A 38 8.22 -25.52 -14.83
N LEU A 39 8.35 -26.49 -13.92
CA LEU A 39 9.54 -26.72 -13.10
C LEU A 39 10.01 -28.17 -13.33
N SER A 40 11.27 -28.34 -13.71
CA SER A 40 11.92 -29.66 -13.90
C SER A 40 11.14 -30.64 -14.79
N GLY A 41 10.55 -30.15 -15.89
CA GLY A 41 9.81 -30.97 -16.86
C GLY A 41 8.34 -31.26 -16.49
N SER A 42 7.88 -30.80 -15.31
CA SER A 42 6.47 -30.89 -14.89
C SER A 42 5.82 -29.51 -14.93
N CYS A 43 4.68 -29.39 -15.62
CA CYS A 43 3.93 -28.13 -15.76
C CYS A 43 2.64 -28.18 -14.96
N LEU A 44 2.41 -27.14 -14.15
CA LEU A 44 1.15 -26.93 -13.42
C LEU A 44 0.42 -25.73 -14.03
N CYS A 45 -0.88 -25.85 -14.25
CA CYS A 45 -1.71 -24.72 -14.62
C CYS A 45 -2.11 -23.93 -13.37
N VAL A 46 -1.73 -22.66 -13.34
CA VAL A 46 -2.03 -21.73 -12.25
C VAL A 46 -2.87 -20.59 -12.84
N PRO A 47 -3.81 -19.97 -12.08
CA PRO A 47 -4.48 -18.76 -12.53
C PRO A 47 -3.47 -17.75 -13.08
N GLY A 48 -3.70 -17.19 -14.27
CA GLY A 48 -2.77 -16.27 -14.91
C GLY A 48 -2.50 -15.00 -14.09
N SER A 49 -3.40 -14.67 -13.14
CA SER A 49 -3.20 -13.60 -12.16
C SER A 49 -2.19 -13.91 -11.06
N ALA A 50 -1.78 -15.17 -10.88
CA ALA A 50 -0.75 -15.56 -9.92
C ALA A 50 0.65 -15.60 -10.55
N SER A 51 0.76 -15.71 -11.88
CA SER A 51 2.01 -15.46 -12.62
C SER A 51 2.17 -13.98 -12.98
N ASP A 52 1.09 -13.20 -12.91
CA ASP A 52 1.12 -11.74 -13.05
C ASP A 52 1.63 -11.08 -11.76
N THR A 53 2.90 -10.69 -11.79
CA THR A 53 3.58 -10.00 -10.69
C THR A 53 2.90 -8.67 -10.32
N GLN A 54 2.24 -8.00 -11.27
CA GLN A 54 1.49 -6.77 -11.01
C GLN A 54 0.21 -7.07 -10.22
N ALA A 55 -0.54 -8.11 -10.61
CA ALA A 55 -1.74 -8.51 -9.87
C ALA A 55 -1.44 -8.97 -8.44
N VAL A 56 -0.29 -9.62 -8.22
CA VAL A 56 0.19 -9.97 -6.88
C VAL A 56 0.54 -8.71 -6.08
N TYR A 57 1.30 -7.79 -6.68
CA TYR A 57 1.65 -6.51 -6.04
C TYR A 57 0.41 -5.71 -5.65
N ASP A 58 -0.56 -5.57 -6.55
CA ASP A 58 -1.81 -4.85 -6.30
C ASP A 58 -2.61 -5.47 -5.14
N ARG A 59 -2.62 -6.81 -5.04
CA ARG A 59 -3.29 -7.50 -3.92
C ARG A 59 -2.59 -7.19 -2.61
N VAL A 60 -1.26 -7.24 -2.58
CA VAL A 60 -0.46 -6.90 -1.39
C VAL A 60 -0.71 -5.44 -0.99
N GLN A 61 -0.72 -4.52 -1.95
CA GLN A 61 -1.01 -3.11 -1.70
C GLN A 61 -2.41 -2.89 -1.13
N ARG A 62 -3.44 -3.54 -1.69
CA ARG A 62 -4.80 -3.48 -1.14
C ARG A 62 -4.87 -4.03 0.30
N MET A 63 -4.20 -5.13 0.59
CA MET A 63 -4.17 -5.69 1.94
C MET A 63 -3.44 -4.75 2.93
N ALA A 64 -2.33 -4.15 2.51
CA ALA A 64 -1.61 -3.16 3.32
C ALA A 64 -2.49 -1.94 3.61
N ALA A 65 -3.18 -1.40 2.60
CA ALA A 65 -4.08 -0.26 2.77
C ALA A 65 -5.23 -0.58 3.74
N LEU A 66 -5.86 -1.77 3.60
CA LEU A 66 -6.92 -2.21 4.52
C LEU A 66 -6.40 -2.41 5.96
N ALA A 67 -5.21 -2.97 6.12
CA ALA A 67 -4.59 -3.14 7.43
C ALA A 67 -4.33 -1.78 8.10
N LEU A 68 -3.77 -0.82 7.35
CA LEU A 68 -3.50 0.53 7.84
C LEU A 68 -4.80 1.26 8.19
N GLN A 69 -5.82 1.22 7.32
CA GLN A 69 -7.13 1.81 7.58
C GLN A 69 -7.73 1.28 8.89
N ASN A 70 -7.75 -0.04 9.07
CA ASN A 70 -8.30 -0.67 10.27
C ASN A 70 -7.51 -0.27 11.53
N TRP A 71 -6.19 -0.21 11.43
CA TRP A 71 -5.35 0.22 12.54
C TRP A 71 -5.63 1.68 12.93
N ILE A 72 -5.75 2.59 11.96
CA ILE A 72 -6.08 4.00 12.20
C ILE A 72 -7.40 4.11 12.96
N GLN A 73 -8.46 3.46 12.45
CA GLN A 73 -9.80 3.51 13.04
C GLN A 73 -9.82 2.93 14.46
N GLN A 74 -9.25 1.74 14.66
CA GLN A 74 -9.24 1.09 15.97
C GLN A 74 -8.40 1.86 17.00
N SER A 75 -7.29 2.47 16.57
CA SER A 75 -6.44 3.27 17.46
C SER A 75 -7.16 4.54 17.88
N ARG A 76 -7.80 5.23 16.92
CA ARG A 76 -8.62 6.41 17.19
C ARG A 76 -9.76 6.11 18.16
N ASP A 77 -10.53 5.05 17.94
CA ASP A 77 -11.65 4.69 18.81
C ASP A 77 -11.21 4.37 20.25
N ARG A 78 -10.06 3.71 20.40
CA ARG A 78 -9.45 3.45 21.72
C ARG A 78 -9.04 4.74 22.42
N LEU A 79 -8.42 5.68 21.71
CA LEU A 79 -7.99 6.96 22.25
C LEU A 79 -9.19 7.80 22.70
N MET A 80 -10.24 7.85 21.88
CA MET A 80 -11.49 8.54 22.22
C MET A 80 -12.13 7.95 23.49
N ALA A 81 -12.17 6.62 23.61
CA ALA A 81 -12.68 5.95 24.82
C ALA A 81 -11.80 6.22 26.05
N GLY A 82 -10.49 6.41 25.87
CA GLY A 82 -9.53 6.76 26.92
C GLY A 82 -9.51 8.24 27.31
N GLY A 83 -10.29 9.09 26.61
CA GLY A 83 -10.35 10.53 26.79
C GLY A 83 -9.32 11.29 25.93
N VAL A 84 -9.77 12.39 25.35
CA VAL A 84 -8.97 13.34 24.57
C VAL A 84 -9.27 14.76 25.03
N GLN A 85 -8.40 15.69 24.68
CA GLN A 85 -8.54 17.12 24.97
C GLN A 85 -8.79 17.90 23.67
N PRO A 86 -9.59 18.96 23.68
CA PRO A 86 -9.73 19.83 22.51
C PRO A 86 -8.43 20.60 22.24
N MET A 87 -8.20 21.03 21.00
CA MET A 87 -7.05 21.88 20.67
C MET A 87 -6.96 23.11 21.61
N PRO A 88 -5.76 23.42 22.16
CA PRO A 88 -5.58 24.61 22.99
C PRO A 88 -5.93 25.89 22.23
N LEU A 89 -6.67 26.80 22.87
CA LEU A 89 -7.21 27.98 22.21
C LEU A 89 -6.13 28.90 21.61
N HIS A 90 -4.99 29.03 22.28
CA HIS A 90 -3.87 29.86 21.81
C HIS A 90 -3.15 29.25 20.61
N ILE A 91 -3.10 27.92 20.49
CA ILE A 91 -2.63 27.24 19.28
C ILE A 91 -3.63 27.49 18.15
N ARG A 92 -4.92 27.25 18.42
CA ARG A 92 -5.99 27.43 17.43
C ARG A 92 -5.98 28.82 16.80
N SER A 93 -5.91 29.88 17.63
CA SER A 93 -5.92 31.26 17.14
C SER A 93 -4.75 31.59 16.21
N GLN A 94 -3.60 30.94 16.39
CA GLN A 94 -2.43 31.15 15.53
C GLN A 94 -2.55 30.40 14.20
N LEU A 95 -3.36 29.34 14.14
CA LEU A 95 -3.54 28.49 12.97
C LEU A 95 -4.79 28.82 12.14
N GLU A 96 -5.70 29.66 12.67
CA GLU A 96 -6.87 30.21 11.97
C GLU A 96 -6.57 30.74 10.55
N PRO A 97 -5.44 31.41 10.26
CA PRO A 97 -5.14 31.88 8.91
C PRO A 97 -4.79 30.79 7.90
N PHE A 98 -4.43 29.58 8.37
CA PHE A 98 -3.87 28.51 7.52
C PHE A 98 -4.88 27.39 7.21
N PHE A 99 -5.97 27.30 7.98
CA PHE A 99 -6.92 26.19 7.90
C PHE A 99 -8.36 26.66 7.91
N ASP A 100 -9.22 25.89 7.24
CA ASP A 100 -10.66 26.02 7.41
C ASP A 100 -11.07 25.66 8.84
N LEU A 101 -12.13 26.34 9.33
CA LEU A 101 -12.65 26.15 10.69
C LEU A 101 -13.01 24.68 10.99
N ALA A 102 -13.50 23.94 9.99
CA ALA A 102 -13.86 22.53 10.14
C ALA A 102 -12.65 21.66 10.54
N VAL A 103 -11.45 21.96 10.03
CA VAL A 103 -10.22 21.25 10.40
C VAL A 103 -9.88 21.54 11.87
N LEU A 104 -9.90 22.82 12.24
CA LEU A 104 -9.55 23.29 13.59
C LEU A 104 -10.52 22.80 14.67
N GLU A 105 -11.82 22.72 14.37
CA GLU A 105 -12.86 22.30 15.33
C GLU A 105 -12.97 20.78 15.47
N SER A 106 -12.55 20.03 14.45
CA SER A 106 -12.57 18.56 14.52
C SER A 106 -11.45 18.00 15.38
N ALA A 107 -10.30 18.67 15.42
CA ALA A 107 -9.08 18.14 16.02
C ALA A 107 -9.12 18.11 17.55
N ASN A 108 -8.85 16.93 18.08
CA ASN A 108 -8.58 16.66 19.49
C ASN A 108 -7.13 16.19 19.63
N TYR A 109 -6.58 16.26 20.84
CA TYR A 109 -5.26 15.74 21.13
C TYR A 109 -5.20 14.87 22.39
N ARG A 110 -4.14 14.08 22.45
CA ARG A 110 -3.72 13.37 23.66
C ARG A 110 -2.20 13.45 23.78
N VAL A 111 -1.71 13.53 25.00
CA VAL A 111 -0.27 13.41 25.29
C VAL A 111 -0.02 12.02 25.87
N GLY A 112 0.97 11.32 25.33
CA GLY A 112 1.37 10.01 25.82
C GLY A 112 0.37 8.91 25.43
N ASP A 113 0.74 8.16 24.40
CA ASP A 113 0.21 6.83 24.09
C ASP A 113 1.29 6.06 23.31
N GLU A 114 2.14 5.32 24.04
CA GLU A 114 3.26 4.60 23.43
C GLU A 114 2.80 3.55 22.42
N VAL A 115 1.59 3.00 22.56
CA VAL A 115 1.07 2.01 21.62
C VAL A 115 0.77 2.68 20.28
N ALA A 116 0.07 3.81 20.29
CA ALA A 116 -0.19 4.58 19.08
C ALA A 116 1.11 5.12 18.45
N LEU A 117 2.01 5.66 19.26
CA LEU A 117 3.28 6.22 18.78
C LEU A 117 4.22 5.14 18.21
N ASN A 118 4.39 4.00 18.88
CA ASN A 118 5.24 2.91 18.39
C ASN A 118 4.64 2.21 17.17
N ALA A 119 3.31 2.07 17.12
CA ALA A 119 2.65 1.54 15.95
C ALA A 119 2.70 2.54 14.78
N GLY A 120 2.62 3.84 15.04
CA GLY A 120 2.90 4.90 14.07
C GLY A 120 4.30 4.76 13.48
N ASN A 121 5.33 4.65 14.32
CA ASN A 121 6.71 4.42 13.85
C ASN A 121 6.84 3.23 12.90
N THR A 122 6.16 2.13 13.23
CA THR A 122 6.28 0.87 12.48
C THR A 122 5.44 0.86 11.20
N LEU A 123 4.19 1.32 11.27
CA LEU A 123 3.22 1.23 10.17
C LEU A 123 3.30 2.42 9.22
N LEU A 124 3.65 3.61 9.74
CA LEU A 124 3.81 4.83 8.94
C LEU A 124 5.27 5.05 8.50
N ARG A 125 6.21 4.19 8.93
CA ARG A 125 7.64 4.25 8.56
C ARG A 125 8.31 5.60 8.89
N ASN A 126 7.83 6.25 9.95
CA ASN A 126 8.42 7.50 10.44
C ASN A 126 9.29 7.17 11.67
N PRO A 127 10.63 7.25 11.58
CA PRO A 127 11.52 6.83 12.68
C PRO A 127 11.52 7.80 13.86
N ASP A 128 11.08 9.06 13.68
CA ASP A 128 11.15 10.14 14.66
C ASP A 128 9.78 10.82 14.87
N VAL A 129 8.74 10.01 15.14
CA VAL A 129 7.36 10.51 15.36
C VAL A 129 7.30 11.28 16.68
N ASN A 130 7.25 12.62 16.59
CA ASN A 130 6.92 13.51 17.71
C ASN A 130 5.40 13.60 17.92
N ALA A 131 4.62 13.45 16.85
CA ALA A 131 3.18 13.34 16.90
C ALA A 131 2.65 12.43 15.78
N VAL A 132 1.48 11.84 15.99
CA VAL A 132 0.77 11.06 14.96
C VAL A 132 -0.70 11.44 14.93
N THR A 133 -1.21 11.70 13.73
CA THR A 133 -2.62 12.00 13.50
C THR A 133 -3.42 10.75 13.13
N LEU A 134 -4.43 10.45 13.94
CA LEU A 134 -5.37 9.35 13.75
C LEU A 134 -6.77 9.93 13.54
N ILE A 135 -7.10 10.22 12.28
CA ILE A 135 -8.34 10.88 11.86
C ILE A 135 -8.42 12.30 12.42
N ASP A 136 -9.08 12.47 13.56
CA ASP A 136 -9.34 13.73 14.26
C ASP A 136 -8.65 13.77 15.63
N VAL A 137 -7.81 12.77 15.95
CA VAL A 137 -7.06 12.71 17.20
C VAL A 137 -5.56 12.75 16.92
N ILE A 138 -4.90 13.78 17.44
CA ILE A 138 -3.46 13.97 17.34
C ILE A 138 -2.81 13.49 18.63
N VAL A 139 -1.93 12.50 18.54
CA VAL A 139 -1.20 11.97 19.69
C VAL A 139 0.19 12.56 19.71
N PHE A 140 0.46 13.43 20.68
CA PHE A 140 1.79 14.00 20.91
C PHE A 140 2.60 13.13 21.86
N ARG A 141 3.90 12.99 21.56
CA ARG A 141 4.87 12.34 22.44
C ARG A 141 5.11 13.14 23.71
N HIS A 142 5.29 14.45 23.58
CA HIS A 142 5.60 15.35 24.70
C HIS A 142 4.50 16.37 24.91
N ALA A 143 4.26 16.73 26.18
CA ALA A 143 3.28 17.75 26.53
C ALA A 143 3.66 19.12 25.97
N SER A 144 4.95 19.46 25.94
CA SER A 144 5.46 20.71 25.37
C SER A 144 5.10 20.86 23.89
N ASP A 145 5.15 19.76 23.12
CA ASP A 145 4.77 19.78 21.72
C ASP A 145 3.28 20.10 21.55
N ALA A 146 2.43 19.47 22.36
CA ALA A 146 0.99 19.72 22.35
C ALA A 146 0.62 21.14 22.82
N GLN A 147 1.40 21.75 23.72
CA GLN A 147 1.09 23.06 24.29
C GLN A 147 1.73 24.23 23.55
N ASP A 148 2.93 24.07 23.01
CA ASP A 148 3.74 25.21 22.58
C ASP A 148 4.20 25.12 21.10
N ASN A 149 4.16 23.94 20.49
CA ASN A 149 4.69 23.72 19.14
C ASN A 149 3.61 23.91 18.06
N VAL A 150 3.33 25.17 17.74
CA VAL A 150 2.33 25.57 16.73
C VAL A 150 2.65 25.02 15.34
N ALA A 151 3.92 24.93 14.96
CA ALA A 151 4.34 24.41 13.67
C ALA A 151 4.06 22.91 13.54
N LEU A 152 4.39 22.12 14.56
CA LEU A 152 4.05 20.70 14.60
C LEU A 152 2.53 20.49 14.59
N TRP A 153 1.76 21.34 15.27
CA TRP A 153 0.29 21.31 15.13
C TRP A 153 -0.16 21.53 13.69
N ALA A 154 0.47 22.44 12.94
CA ALA A 154 0.14 22.65 11.53
C ALA A 154 0.43 21.41 10.67
N HIS A 155 1.55 20.73 10.94
CA HIS A 155 1.84 19.43 10.31
C HIS A 155 0.70 18.43 10.53
N GLU A 156 0.34 18.22 11.79
CA GLU A 156 -0.66 17.22 12.16
C GLU A 156 -2.07 17.58 11.67
N LEU A 157 -2.44 18.86 11.70
CA LEU A 157 -3.71 19.33 11.13
C LEU A 157 -3.79 19.16 9.62
N LYS A 158 -2.65 19.17 8.91
CA LYS A 158 -2.66 18.82 7.50
C LYS A 158 -3.12 17.39 7.28
N HIS A 159 -2.77 16.46 8.17
CA HIS A 159 -3.31 15.11 8.12
C HIS A 159 -4.80 15.06 8.49
N VAL A 160 -5.26 15.85 9.46
CA VAL A 160 -6.70 15.98 9.76
C VAL A 160 -7.47 16.43 8.51
N GLU A 161 -6.99 17.46 7.82
CA GLU A 161 -7.57 17.94 6.56
C GLU A 161 -7.58 16.83 5.49
N GLN A 162 -6.46 16.12 5.30
CA GLN A 162 -6.39 14.99 4.36
C GLN A 162 -7.40 13.87 4.70
N TYR A 163 -7.64 13.60 5.99
CA TYR A 163 -8.67 12.66 6.40
C TYR A 163 -10.08 13.16 6.10
N LEU A 164 -10.35 14.46 6.30
CA LEU A 164 -11.64 15.07 5.96
C LEU A 164 -11.90 15.03 4.45
N ASP A 165 -10.88 15.34 3.64
CA ASP A 165 -11.00 15.41 2.18
C ASP A 165 -11.10 14.03 1.52
N TRP A 166 -10.27 13.08 1.96
CA TRP A 166 -10.12 11.79 1.27
C TRP A 166 -10.89 10.67 1.97
N GLY A 167 -11.14 10.81 3.27
CA GLY A 167 -11.55 9.71 4.12
C GLY A 167 -10.41 8.72 4.42
N VAL A 168 -10.61 7.90 5.44
CA VAL A 168 -9.56 7.01 5.99
C VAL A 168 -9.08 5.96 4.97
N ALA A 169 -10.00 5.44 4.15
CA ALA A 169 -9.67 4.39 3.17
C ALA A 169 -8.71 4.90 2.08
N GLU A 170 -8.98 6.08 1.54
CA GLU A 170 -8.15 6.68 0.50
C GLU A 170 -6.85 7.24 1.07
N PHE A 171 -6.88 7.82 2.28
CA PHE A 171 -5.67 8.17 3.01
C PHE A 171 -4.74 6.95 3.15
N ALA A 172 -5.26 5.83 3.68
CA ALA A 172 -4.48 4.62 3.87
C ALA A 172 -3.91 4.09 2.54
N ARG A 173 -4.72 4.09 1.48
CA ARG A 173 -4.28 3.67 0.13
C ARG A 173 -3.13 4.54 -0.38
N ARG A 174 -3.24 5.87 -0.28
CA ARG A 174 -2.20 6.82 -0.69
C ARG A 174 -0.93 6.64 0.12
N TYR A 175 -1.06 6.51 1.44
CA TYR A 175 0.07 6.35 2.35
C TYR A 175 0.86 5.06 2.06
N THR A 176 0.16 3.94 1.83
CA THR A 176 0.83 2.68 1.50
C THR A 176 1.50 2.69 0.12
N LEU A 177 0.97 3.49 -0.81
CA LEU A 177 1.51 3.61 -2.16
C LEU A 177 2.73 4.55 -2.20
N ASP A 178 2.61 5.74 -1.64
CA ASP A 178 3.68 6.74 -1.56
C ASP A 178 3.46 7.67 -0.36
N HIS A 179 3.93 7.24 0.82
CA HIS A 179 3.88 8.05 2.05
C HIS A 179 4.48 9.45 1.86
N ARG A 180 5.53 9.61 1.05
CA ARG A 180 6.17 10.92 0.85
C ARG A 180 5.21 11.91 0.20
N ALA A 181 4.37 11.46 -0.73
CA ALA A 181 3.37 12.34 -1.34
C ALA A 181 2.29 12.81 -0.34
N VAL A 182 2.05 12.03 0.74
CA VAL A 182 1.13 12.39 1.82
C VAL A 182 1.80 13.32 2.85
N GLU A 183 3.06 13.07 3.18
CA GLU A 183 3.86 13.81 4.19
C GLU A 183 4.38 15.16 3.69
N GLN A 184 4.76 15.27 2.41
CA GLN A 184 5.38 16.48 1.85
C GLN A 184 4.53 17.77 2.06
N PRO A 185 3.20 17.77 1.82
CA PRO A 185 2.38 18.92 2.14
C PRO A 185 2.36 19.29 3.63
N ALA A 186 2.46 18.32 4.54
CA ALA A 186 2.47 18.56 5.97
C ALA A 186 3.77 19.25 6.40
N TYR A 187 4.93 18.73 5.96
CA TYR A 187 6.23 19.38 6.19
C TYR A 187 6.36 20.77 5.56
N ALA A 188 5.79 20.96 4.36
CA ALA A 188 5.80 22.26 3.70
C ALA A 188 5.03 23.31 4.53
N LEU A 189 3.87 22.92 5.07
CA LEU A 189 3.05 23.79 5.90
C LEU A 189 3.67 24.05 7.27
N GLU A 190 4.27 23.04 7.91
CA GLU A 190 5.05 23.19 9.14
C GLU A 190 6.10 24.29 8.97
N LEU A 191 6.91 24.20 7.92
CA LEU A 191 7.94 25.19 7.61
C LEU A 191 7.37 26.58 7.29
N GLU A 192 6.21 26.65 6.64
CA GLU A 192 5.53 27.92 6.37
C GLU A 192 5.09 28.59 7.68
N VAL A 193 4.50 27.83 8.60
CA VAL A 193 4.06 28.31 9.91
C VAL A 193 5.25 28.71 10.77
N GLU A 194 6.34 27.94 10.81
CA GLU A 194 7.56 28.32 11.54
C GLU A 194 8.05 29.70 11.10
N LYS A 195 8.14 29.95 9.79
CA LYS A 195 8.55 31.25 9.24
C LYS A 195 7.59 32.37 9.60
N ALA A 196 6.29 32.10 9.57
CA ALA A 196 5.28 33.10 9.92
C ALA A 196 5.36 33.51 11.40
N LEU A 197 5.67 32.56 12.29
CA LEU A 197 5.85 32.81 13.72
C LEU A 197 7.15 33.54 14.02
N ASP A 198 8.24 33.21 13.30
CA ASP A 198 9.51 33.93 13.40
C ASP A 198 9.38 35.40 12.98
N ALA A 199 8.57 35.68 11.95
CA ALA A 199 8.34 37.05 11.49
C ALA A 199 7.51 37.91 12.48
N GLN A 200 6.87 37.29 13.47
CA GLN A 200 6.04 37.96 14.49
C GLN A 200 6.80 38.23 15.79
N ARG A 201 8.03 37.72 15.93
CA ARG A 201 8.94 37.95 17.07
C ARG A 201 9.76 39.21 16.92
#